data_AF-A0A7J9XPK5-F1
#
_entry.id   AF-A0A7J9XPK5-F1
#
_cell.length_a   1.000
_cell.length_b   1.000
_cell.length_c   1.000
_cell.angle_alpha   90.00
_cell.angle_beta   90.00
_cell.angle_gamma   90.00
#
_symmetry.space_group_name_H-M   'P 1'
#
loop_
_entity.id
_entity.type
_entity.pdbx_description
1 polymer ?
#
loop_
_entity_poly.entity_id
_entity_poly.type
_entity_poly.pdbx_seq_one_letter_code
_entity_poly.pdbx_strand_id
1 'polypeptide(L)'
;MELEAAVPDDTPSWVEPYRTASPARLPYWVDVSDPSSRYQLRQPLVDIVEVESPVHIEVLYQRIRSAWGIGRVGSRIRSNINGAIKASKLIREGDFVRDAGGVSENDLTAETARLFGWTRRGPDITLRLDRLVASLQSKGAIMKVGEELRPGTPHIE
;
A
#
# COMPACT_ATOMS: atom_id res chain seq x y z
N MET A 1 -44.10 -17.32 25.91
CA MET A 1 -43.21 -16.28 25.36
C MET A 1 -42.30 -17.00 24.38
N GLU A 2 -42.79 -17.15 23.16
CA GLU A 2 -42.07 -17.83 22.09
C GLU A 2 -41.04 -16.86 21.53
N LEU A 3 -39.77 -17.25 21.52
CA LEU A 3 -38.71 -16.53 20.81
C LEU A 3 -38.86 -16.88 19.33
N GLU A 4 -39.33 -15.92 18.56
CA GLU A 4 -39.34 -15.98 17.11
C GLU A 4 -37.89 -16.06 16.62
N ALA A 5 -37.49 -17.24 16.15
CA ALA A 5 -36.17 -17.46 15.59
C ALA A 5 -36.06 -16.70 14.26
N ALA A 6 -35.37 -15.56 14.27
CA ALA A 6 -34.99 -14.86 13.05
C ALA A 6 -34.12 -15.81 12.21
N VAL A 7 -34.61 -16.16 11.02
CA VAL A 7 -33.80 -16.81 9.97
C VAL A 7 -33.13 -15.66 9.19
N PRO A 8 -31.83 -15.39 9.34
CA PRO A 8 -31.16 -14.36 8.55
C PRO A 8 -30.44 -15.06 7.41
N ASP A 9 -31.12 -15.29 6.29
CA ASP A 9 -30.49 -15.84 5.08
C ASP A 9 -30.78 -15.03 3.82
N ASP A 10 -30.87 -13.70 3.98
CA ASP A 10 -30.86 -12.78 2.85
C ASP A 10 -29.79 -11.73 3.12
N THR A 11 -28.54 -12.08 2.76
CA THR A 11 -27.41 -11.16 2.92
C THR A 11 -27.57 -10.05 1.88
N PRO A 12 -27.68 -8.77 2.28
CA PRO A 12 -27.90 -7.70 1.32
C PRO A 12 -26.77 -7.59 0.30
N SER A 13 -27.09 -7.23 -0.94
CA SER A 13 -26.11 -7.13 -2.05
C SER A 13 -25.00 -6.08 -1.85
N TRP A 14 -25.15 -5.20 -0.87
CA TRP A 14 -24.13 -4.23 -0.46
C TRP A 14 -23.13 -4.79 0.56
N VAL A 15 -23.36 -6.00 1.08
CA VAL A 15 -22.44 -6.67 1.99
C VAL A 15 -21.41 -7.43 1.17
N GLU A 16 -20.24 -6.83 1.02
CA GLU A 16 -19.07 -7.58 0.62
C GLU A 16 -18.40 -8.21 1.86
N PRO A 17 -18.15 -9.53 1.88
CA PRO A 17 -17.45 -10.16 3.00
C PRO A 17 -16.07 -9.53 3.20
N TYR A 18 -15.79 -9.11 4.43
CA TYR A 18 -14.50 -8.55 4.78
C TYR A 18 -13.37 -9.56 4.50
N ARG A 19 -12.43 -9.19 3.62
CA ARG A 19 -11.27 -10.03 3.29
C ARG A 19 -10.09 -9.64 4.17
N THR A 20 -9.69 -10.56 5.03
CA THR A 20 -8.47 -10.43 5.82
C THR A 20 -7.26 -10.81 4.96
N ALA A 21 -6.32 -9.88 4.81
CA ALA A 21 -5.03 -10.10 4.22
C ALA A 21 -4.19 -11.05 5.08
N SER A 22 -3.52 -11.99 4.41
CA SER A 22 -2.51 -12.84 5.03
C SER A 22 -1.20 -12.65 4.27
N PRO A 23 -0.27 -11.83 4.78
CA PRO A 23 0.99 -11.60 4.08
C PRO A 23 1.86 -12.86 4.07
N ALA A 24 2.81 -12.91 3.14
CA ALA A 24 3.81 -13.95 3.12
C ALA A 24 4.56 -14.05 4.46
N ARG A 25 4.86 -15.29 4.86
CA ARG A 25 5.71 -15.53 6.02
C ARG A 25 7.12 -15.04 5.73
N LEU A 26 7.73 -14.40 6.72
CA LEU A 26 9.15 -14.11 6.63
C LEU A 26 9.96 -15.41 6.65
N PRO A 27 11.12 -15.42 5.97
CA PRO A 27 12.08 -16.49 6.11
C PRO A 27 12.51 -16.65 7.58
N TYR A 28 12.83 -17.88 7.98
CA TYR A 28 13.12 -18.20 9.38
C TYR A 28 14.33 -17.46 9.97
N TRP A 29 15.25 -17.00 9.12
CA TRP A 29 16.45 -16.27 9.53
C TRP A 29 16.24 -14.77 9.74
N VAL A 30 15.04 -14.25 9.40
CA VAL A 30 14.74 -12.83 9.52
C VAL A 30 14.19 -12.53 10.91
N ASP A 31 14.96 -11.79 11.71
CA ASP A 31 14.46 -11.24 12.97
C ASP A 31 13.68 -9.95 12.70
N VAL A 32 12.37 -10.00 12.96
CA VAL A 32 11.44 -8.87 12.83
C VAL A 32 11.81 -7.68 13.71
N SER A 33 12.48 -7.93 14.84
CA SER A 33 12.91 -6.91 15.79
C SER A 33 14.23 -6.23 15.40
N ASP A 34 14.96 -6.80 14.44
CA ASP A 34 16.22 -6.26 13.95
C ASP A 34 15.98 -5.14 12.92
N PRO A 35 16.47 -3.91 13.15
CA PRO A 35 16.46 -2.83 12.17
C PRO A 35 17.03 -3.18 10.80
N SER A 36 17.93 -4.16 10.69
CA SER A 36 18.48 -4.62 9.41
C SER A 36 17.41 -5.27 8.51
N SER A 37 16.36 -5.84 9.11
CA SER A 37 15.28 -6.56 8.41
C SER A 37 14.24 -5.66 7.74
N ARG A 38 14.36 -4.32 7.82
CA ARG A 38 13.36 -3.37 7.32
C ARG A 38 13.00 -3.58 5.86
N TYR A 39 13.98 -3.96 5.04
CA TYR A 39 13.77 -4.18 3.62
C TYR A 39 12.79 -5.35 3.39
N GLN A 40 12.97 -6.45 4.11
CA GLN A 40 12.12 -7.63 4.05
C GLN A 40 10.72 -7.36 4.61
N LEU A 41 10.57 -6.41 5.53
CA LEU A 41 9.27 -6.01 6.08
C LEU A 41 8.42 -5.18 5.11
N ARG A 42 9.03 -4.49 4.12
CA ARG A 42 8.29 -3.58 3.23
C ARG A 42 7.17 -4.30 2.46
N GLN A 43 7.50 -5.39 1.77
CA GLN A 43 6.54 -6.03 0.87
C GLN A 43 5.33 -6.62 1.62
N PRO A 44 5.51 -7.38 2.72
CA PRO A 44 4.39 -7.83 3.56
C PRO A 44 3.45 -6.73 4.05
N LEU A 45 4.01 -5.55 4.38
CA LEU A 45 3.19 -4.41 4.82
C LEU A 45 2.39 -3.81 3.67
N VAL A 46 3.00 -3.71 2.48
CA VAL A 46 2.31 -3.29 1.26
C VAL A 46 1.18 -4.24 0.92
N ASP A 47 1.43 -5.55 0.94
CA ASP A 47 0.42 -6.57 0.60
C ASP A 47 -0.81 -6.50 1.53
N ILE A 48 -0.61 -6.26 2.83
CA ILE A 48 -1.73 -6.09 3.76
C ILE A 48 -2.53 -4.84 3.43
N VAL A 49 -1.83 -3.71 3.23
CA VAL A 49 -2.48 -2.42 3.02
C VAL A 49 -3.18 -2.36 1.65
N GLU A 50 -2.65 -3.01 0.61
CA GLU A 50 -3.32 -3.08 -0.70
C GLU A 50 -4.69 -3.77 -0.63
N VAL A 51 -4.88 -4.70 0.31
CA VAL A 51 -6.14 -5.45 0.48
C VAL A 51 -7.10 -4.77 1.45
N GLU A 52 -6.59 -4.24 2.56
CA GLU A 52 -7.41 -3.77 3.69
C GLU A 52 -7.41 -2.22 3.84
N SER A 53 -6.85 -1.48 2.87
CA SER A 53 -6.74 -0.01 2.99
C SER A 53 -8.12 0.67 3.15
N PRO A 54 -8.25 1.65 4.06
CA PRO A 54 -7.24 2.10 5.04
C PRO A 54 -7.13 1.16 6.26
N VAL A 55 -5.90 0.82 6.66
CA VAL A 55 -5.63 -0.10 7.77
C VAL A 55 -5.20 0.66 9.02
N HIS A 56 -5.85 0.40 10.16
CA HIS A 56 -5.40 0.93 11.44
C HIS A 56 -4.10 0.26 11.90
N ILE A 57 -3.17 1.02 12.50
CA ILE A 57 -1.81 0.56 12.82
C ILE A 57 -1.78 -0.68 13.74
N GLU A 58 -2.70 -0.78 14.71
CA GLU A 58 -2.82 -1.97 15.55
C GLU A 58 -3.33 -3.20 14.78
N VAL A 59 -4.22 -3.01 13.80
CA VAL A 59 -4.67 -4.09 12.92
C VAL A 59 -3.50 -4.57 12.07
N LEU A 60 -2.69 -3.65 11.53
CA LEU A 60 -1.48 -3.98 10.78
C LEU A 60 -0.51 -4.83 11.62
N TYR A 61 -0.26 -4.44 12.89
CA TYR A 61 0.55 -5.24 13.81
C TYR A 61 -0.07 -6.62 14.07
N GLN A 62 -1.40 -6.71 14.20
CA GLN A 62 -2.10 -7.97 14.41
C GLN A 62 -1.99 -8.89 13.18
N ARG A 63 -2.09 -8.37 11.95
CA ARG A 63 -1.93 -9.15 10.71
C ARG A 63 -0.54 -9.74 10.60
N ILE A 64 0.46 -8.89 10.79
CA ILE A 64 1.88 -9.28 10.80
C ILE A 64 2.15 -10.34 11.87
N ARG A 65 1.64 -10.11 13.09
CA ARG A 65 1.78 -11.04 14.19
C ARG A 65 1.19 -12.41 13.86
N SER A 66 -0.04 -12.42 13.35
CA SER A 66 -0.78 -13.64 13.04
C SER A 66 -0.12 -14.42 11.89
N ALA A 67 0.35 -13.72 10.86
CA ALA A 67 1.01 -14.35 9.72
C ALA A 67 2.32 -15.04 10.10
N TRP A 68 3.15 -14.39 10.94
CA TRP A 68 4.48 -14.88 11.29
C TRP A 68 4.53 -15.73 12.56
N GLY A 69 3.40 -15.90 13.25
CA GLY A 69 3.33 -16.66 14.50
C GLY A 69 4.17 -16.05 15.61
N ILE A 70 4.48 -14.75 15.54
CA ILE A 70 5.24 -14.07 16.58
C ILE A 70 4.34 -13.81 17.79
N GLY A 71 4.94 -13.84 18.98
CA GLY A 71 4.26 -13.57 20.25
C GLY A 71 3.85 -12.11 20.37
N ARG A 72 4.43 -11.39 21.33
CA ARG A 72 4.07 -9.99 21.58
C ARG A 72 4.77 -9.04 20.61
N VAL A 73 4.01 -8.10 20.04
CA VAL A 73 4.56 -6.98 19.26
C VAL A 73 5.02 -5.88 20.21
N GLY A 74 6.27 -5.99 20.67
CA GLY A 74 6.93 -5.02 21.57
C GLY A 74 7.43 -3.75 20.85
N SER A 75 7.99 -2.80 21.61
CA SER A 75 8.44 -1.50 21.10
C SER A 75 9.47 -1.60 19.97
N ARG A 76 10.38 -2.58 20.02
CA ARG A 76 11.38 -2.83 18.95
C ARG A 76 10.72 -3.21 17.63
N ILE A 77 9.82 -4.18 17.65
CA ILE A 77 9.07 -4.63 16.47
C ILE A 77 8.21 -3.48 15.92
N ARG A 78 7.51 -2.75 16.80
CA ARG A 78 6.72 -1.57 16.42
C ARG A 78 7.59 -0.52 15.74
N SER A 79 8.73 -0.18 16.34
CA SER A 79 9.68 0.78 15.76
C SER A 79 10.19 0.31 14.39
N ASN A 80 10.45 -0.99 14.25
CA ASN A 80 10.94 -1.53 12.99
C ASN A 80 9.89 -1.49 11.87
N ILE A 81 8.65 -1.90 12.18
CA ILE A 81 7.52 -1.81 11.26
C ILE A 81 7.25 -0.35 10.87
N ASN A 82 7.25 0.58 11.83
CA ASN A 82 7.09 2.00 11.54
C ASN A 82 8.23 2.55 10.65
N GLY A 83 9.46 2.09 10.87
CA GLY A 83 10.59 2.40 10.00
C GLY A 83 10.40 1.87 8.58
N ALA A 84 9.90 0.64 8.44
CA ALA A 84 9.59 0.04 7.15
C ALA A 84 8.45 0.77 6.42
N ILE A 85 7.39 1.19 7.13
CA ILE A 85 6.31 2.03 6.57
C ILE A 85 6.90 3.32 6.00
N LYS A 86 7.70 4.05 6.78
CA LYS A 86 8.35 5.30 6.34
C LYS A 86 9.29 5.11 5.15
N ALA A 87 9.92 3.95 5.04
CA ALA A 87 10.81 3.60 3.95
C ALA A 87 10.08 2.97 2.75
N SER A 88 8.75 2.86 2.78
CA SER A 88 7.92 2.26 1.73
C SER A 88 7.12 3.32 0.97
N LYS A 89 6.32 2.88 -0.02
CA LYS A 89 5.34 3.72 -0.73
C LYS A 89 4.08 4.05 0.08
N LEU A 90 3.93 3.46 1.27
CA LEU A 90 2.73 3.62 2.10
C LEU A 90 2.66 5.01 2.72
N ILE A 91 1.45 5.56 2.79
CA ILE A 91 1.15 6.83 3.43
C ILE A 91 0.59 6.56 4.82
N ARG A 92 1.16 7.21 5.84
CA ARG A 92 0.64 7.18 7.20
C ARG A 92 -0.04 8.51 7.53
N GLU A 93 -1.30 8.42 7.94
CA GLU A 93 -2.13 9.55 8.37
C GLU A 93 -2.69 9.24 9.76
N GLY A 94 -2.09 9.86 10.79
CA GLY A 94 -2.38 9.51 12.18
C GLY A 94 -2.10 8.03 12.47
N ASP A 95 -3.15 7.30 12.86
CA ASP A 95 -3.10 5.87 13.17
C ASP A 95 -3.49 4.97 12.00
N PHE A 96 -3.80 5.54 10.83
CA PHE A 96 -4.13 4.79 9.63
C PHE A 96 -2.97 4.76 8.65
N VAL A 97 -2.84 3.63 7.97
CA VAL A 97 -1.88 3.39 6.89
C VAL A 97 -2.67 3.02 5.65
N ARG A 98 -2.34 3.68 4.54
CA ARG A 98 -2.98 3.47 3.24
C ARG A 98 -1.95 3.38 2.13
N ASP A 99 -2.34 2.78 1.02
CA ASP A 99 -1.56 2.88 -0.20
C ASP A 99 -1.63 4.32 -0.73
N ALA A 100 -0.63 4.74 -1.50
CA ALA A 100 -0.63 6.05 -2.15
C ALA A 100 -1.80 6.22 -3.13
N GLY A 101 -2.37 5.11 -3.59
CA GLY A 101 -3.41 5.07 -4.59
C GLY A 101 -2.86 5.16 -6.01
N GLY A 102 -3.76 5.10 -6.98
CA GLY A 102 -3.44 5.31 -8.39
C GLY A 102 -3.85 6.70 -8.86
N VAL A 103 -3.19 7.15 -9.92
CA VAL A 103 -3.53 8.39 -10.63
C VAL A 103 -3.56 8.12 -12.12
N SER A 104 -4.47 8.74 -12.86
CA SER A 104 -4.44 8.63 -14.32
C SER A 104 -3.19 9.32 -14.89
N GLU A 105 -2.71 8.89 -16.06
CA GLU A 105 -1.59 9.54 -16.73
C GLU A 105 -1.89 11.02 -17.05
N ASN A 106 -3.13 11.32 -17.42
CA ASN A 106 -3.59 12.68 -17.67
C ASN A 106 -3.57 13.56 -16.42
N ASP A 107 -4.01 13.02 -15.28
CA ASP A 107 -4.00 13.74 -14.00
C ASP A 107 -2.58 13.94 -13.48
N LEU A 108 -1.72 12.94 -13.61
CA LEU A 108 -0.31 13.04 -13.25
C LEU A 108 0.38 14.16 -14.04
N THR A 109 0.20 14.19 -15.36
CA THR A 109 0.81 15.21 -16.22
C THR A 109 0.19 16.60 -16.01
N ALA A 110 -1.12 16.67 -15.72
CA ALA A 110 -1.81 17.92 -15.40
C ALA A 110 -1.34 18.50 -14.07
N GLU A 111 -1.23 17.66 -13.03
CA GLU A 111 -0.75 18.07 -11.72
C GLU A 111 0.74 18.45 -11.77
N THR A 112 1.55 17.73 -12.54
CA THR A 112 2.94 18.12 -12.79
C THR A 112 3.02 19.52 -13.39
N ALA A 113 2.20 19.81 -14.42
CA ALA A 113 2.16 21.14 -15.01
C ALA A 113 1.73 22.22 -13.99
N ARG A 114 0.75 21.92 -13.14
CA ARG A 114 0.33 22.83 -12.05
C ARG A 114 1.45 23.08 -11.04
N LEU A 115 2.12 22.03 -10.57
CA LEU A 115 3.20 22.11 -9.58
C LEU A 115 4.37 22.96 -10.08
N PHE A 116 4.68 22.89 -11.37
CA PHE A 116 5.73 23.70 -12.00
C PHE A 116 5.23 25.04 -12.54
N GLY A 117 3.96 25.41 -12.31
CA GLY A 117 3.38 26.70 -12.71
C GLY A 117 3.20 26.88 -14.22
N TRP A 118 3.13 25.80 -14.99
CA TRP A 118 2.97 25.88 -16.44
C TRP A 118 1.53 26.20 -16.82
N THR A 119 1.36 27.30 -17.54
CA THR A 119 0.04 27.76 -17.98
C THR A 119 -0.53 26.94 -19.14
N ARG A 120 0.31 26.21 -19.90
CA ARG A 120 -0.11 25.36 -21.02
C ARG A 120 0.71 24.07 -21.14
N ARG A 121 0.06 22.98 -21.58
CA ARG A 121 0.69 21.71 -22.01
C ARG A 121 0.61 21.61 -23.53
N GLY A 122 1.51 22.33 -24.22
CA GLY A 122 1.62 22.24 -25.68
C GLY A 122 2.25 20.91 -26.14
N PRO A 123 2.26 20.62 -27.46
CA PRO A 123 2.72 19.33 -28.00
C PRO A 123 4.09 18.88 -27.49
N ASP A 124 5.06 19.79 -27.41
CA ASP A 124 6.42 19.47 -26.95
C ASP A 124 6.47 19.06 -25.46
N ILE A 125 5.69 19.75 -24.61
CA ILE A 125 5.61 19.44 -23.17
C ILE A 125 4.93 18.10 -22.97
N THR A 126 3.82 17.86 -23.67
CA THR A 126 3.11 16.57 -23.64
C THR A 126 4.03 15.44 -24.05
N LEU A 127 4.67 15.53 -25.22
CA LEU A 127 5.63 14.52 -25.67
C LEU A 127 6.77 14.28 -24.69
N ARG A 128 7.25 15.34 -24.02
CA ARG A 128 8.31 15.21 -23.02
C ARG A 128 7.82 14.48 -21.77
N LEU A 129 6.63 14.81 -21.28
CA LEU A 129 6.02 14.17 -20.11
C LEU A 129 5.70 12.70 -20.38
N ASP A 130 5.12 12.38 -21.53
CA ASP A 130 4.80 11.00 -21.93
C ASP A 130 6.08 10.13 -21.95
N ARG A 131 7.19 10.66 -22.49
CA ARG A 131 8.49 9.99 -22.46
C ARG A 131 9.05 9.81 -21.04
N LEU A 132 8.79 10.76 -20.13
CA LEU A 132 9.19 10.62 -18.73
C LEU A 132 8.36 9.54 -18.03
N VAL A 133 7.05 9.50 -18.25
CA VAL A 133 6.17 8.44 -17.72
C VAL A 133 6.65 7.07 -18.23
N ALA A 134 6.87 6.92 -19.53
CA ALA A 134 7.40 5.68 -20.11
C ALA A 134 8.78 5.30 -19.53
N SER A 135 9.66 6.28 -19.30
CA SER A 135 10.95 6.04 -18.66
C SER A 135 10.83 5.61 -17.19
N LEU A 136 9.88 6.17 -16.44
CA LEU A 136 9.65 5.78 -15.05
C LEU A 136 9.03 4.38 -14.96
N GLN A 137 8.15 4.03 -15.90
CA GLN A 137 7.58 2.69 -16.03
C GLN A 137 8.66 1.64 -16.34
N SER A 138 9.51 1.91 -17.34
CA SER A 138 10.60 0.98 -17.70
C SER A 138 11.61 0.76 -16.57
N LYS A 139 11.80 1.74 -15.69
CA LYS A 139 12.65 1.62 -14.49
C LYS A 139 11.93 1.00 -13.29
N GLY A 140 10.65 0.69 -13.40
CA GLY A 140 9.83 0.16 -12.29
C GLY A 140 9.54 1.17 -11.18
N ALA A 141 9.80 2.46 -11.40
CA ALA A 141 9.50 3.52 -10.42
C ALA A 141 7.99 3.79 -10.32
N ILE A 142 7.26 3.56 -11.41
CA ILE A 142 5.80 3.54 -11.46
C ILE A 142 5.34 2.31 -12.23
N MET A 143 4.15 1.82 -11.93
CA MET A 143 3.53 0.65 -12.57
C MET A 143 2.12 1.00 -13.02
N LYS A 144 1.70 0.47 -14.17
CA LYS A 144 0.35 0.64 -14.68
C LYS A 144 -0.51 -0.53 -14.20
N VAL A 145 -1.60 -0.23 -13.50
CA VAL A 145 -2.58 -1.20 -13.00
C VAL A 145 -3.95 -0.76 -13.53
N GLY A 146 -4.45 -1.45 -14.56
CA GLY A 146 -5.62 -1.00 -15.31
C GLY A 146 -5.35 0.35 -16.00
N GLU A 147 -6.16 1.35 -15.70
CA GLU A 147 -6.00 2.73 -16.22
C GLU A 147 -5.18 3.64 -15.29
N GLU A 148 -4.82 3.16 -14.10
CA GLU A 148 -4.09 3.95 -13.11
C GLU A 148 -2.58 3.70 -13.14
N LEU A 149 -1.82 4.76 -12.93
CA LEU A 149 -0.40 4.72 -12.58
C LEU A 149 -0.26 4.68 -11.07
N ARG A 150 0.51 3.74 -10.56
CA ARG A 150 0.80 3.56 -9.13
C ARG A 150 2.30 3.62 -8.88
N PRO A 151 2.75 4.05 -7.68
CA PRO A 151 4.15 3.94 -7.31
C PRO A 151 4.62 2.48 -7.36
N GLY A 152 5.72 2.25 -8.05
CA GLY A 152 6.41 0.96 -8.09
C GLY A 152 7.50 0.86 -7.02
N THR A 153 8.24 -0.24 -7.04
CA THR A 153 9.48 -0.37 -6.28
C THR A 153 10.62 -0.24 -7.28
N PRO A 154 11.30 0.92 -7.37
CA PRO A 154 12.37 1.09 -8.34
C PRO A 154 13.48 0.09 -8.06
N HIS A 155 13.97 -0.57 -9.12
CA HIS A 155 15.23 -1.30 -9.05
C HIS A 155 16.34 -0.26 -8.94
N ILE A 156 16.98 -0.18 -7.78
CA ILE A 156 18.21 0.59 -7.62
C ILE A 156 19.31 -0.32 -8.15
N GLU A 157 19.80 -0.05 -9.35
CA GLU A 157 21.09 -0.58 -9.84
C GLU A 157 22.26 0.00 -9.04
#